data_AF-A0A1Q6JUF3-F1
#
_entry.id   AF-A0A1Q6JUF3-F1
#
_cell.length_a   1.000
_cell.length_b   1.000
_cell.length_c   1.000
_cell.angle_alpha   90.00
_cell.angle_beta   90.00
_cell.angle_gamma   90.00
#
_symmetry.space_group_name_H-M   'P 1'
#
loop_
_entity.id
_entity.type
_entity.pdbx_description
1 polymer ?
#
loop_
_entity_poly.entity_id
_entity_poly.type
_entity_poly.pdbx_seq_one_letter_code
_entity_poly.pdbx_strand_id
1 'polypeptide(L)'
;MTNFSRDELNSIIHIQQNLMKILFCTIKKMIDSLDITSSYHSNTLLDLLNKSKNSLKACNENMNLINDIISCYNNSSENLLTIYETNIIKINNNTIIIEDYIYDSINFFDLSIQSKISNINNTSISLNNPENAKSDIPDFIKTRKNTLIISETTGNIILPYSINDLKNKNKSYEQIIDEFYTLPIDSFKPAFIARFRETFKLAHYKEKKSVIFSINLATELMFNYNLHPAIITACKNLDELDIYLDCLENNETEKFKCFNIIFEVPPILSQKKL
;
A
#
# COMPACT_ATOMS: atom_id res chain seq x y z
N MET A 1 -19.07 28.95 20.04
CA MET A 1 -19.80 28.24 18.96
C MET A 1 -18.76 27.56 18.08
N THR A 2 -18.35 26.35 18.42
CA THR A 2 -17.56 25.51 17.50
C THR A 2 -18.54 24.93 16.49
N ASN A 3 -18.40 25.34 15.24
CA ASN A 3 -19.14 24.75 14.13
C ASN A 3 -18.65 23.32 13.93
N PHE A 4 -19.29 22.35 14.59
CA PHE A 4 -19.18 20.95 14.20
C PHE A 4 -19.70 20.82 12.78
N SER A 5 -18.79 20.57 11.84
CA SER A 5 -19.17 20.46 10.44
C SER A 5 -19.68 19.05 10.18
N ARG A 6 -20.76 18.97 9.40
CA ARG A 6 -21.27 17.69 8.88
C ARG A 6 -20.17 16.89 8.15
N ASP A 7 -19.16 17.58 7.64
CA ASP A 7 -18.01 17.01 6.92
C ASP A 7 -17.08 16.23 7.83
N GLU A 8 -16.87 16.65 9.09
CA GLU A 8 -16.12 15.89 10.09
C GLU A 8 -16.82 14.57 10.41
N LEU A 9 -18.14 14.58 10.62
CA LEU A 9 -18.92 13.37 10.86
C LEU A 9 -18.90 12.42 9.66
N ASN A 10 -19.04 12.96 8.45
CA ASN A 10 -18.93 12.18 7.22
C ASN A 10 -17.53 11.53 7.08
N SER A 11 -16.48 12.25 7.49
CA SER A 11 -15.11 11.72 7.49
C SER A 11 -14.95 10.56 8.46
N ILE A 12 -15.50 10.68 9.68
CA ILE A 12 -15.50 9.60 10.68
C ILE A 12 -16.27 8.37 10.16
N ILE A 13 -17.41 8.57 9.48
CA ILE A 13 -18.16 7.47 8.84
C ILE A 13 -17.29 6.77 7.79
N HIS A 14 -16.65 7.53 6.91
CA HIS A 14 -15.80 6.97 5.86
C HIS A 14 -14.63 6.17 6.44
N ILE A 15 -14.02 6.64 7.52
CA ILE A 15 -12.98 5.91 8.25
C ILE A 15 -13.52 4.57 8.75
N GLN A 16 -14.67 4.55 9.44
CA GLN A 16 -15.24 3.31 9.98
C GLN A 16 -15.67 2.32 8.88
N GLN A 17 -16.23 2.82 7.77
CA GLN A 17 -16.57 1.99 6.61
C GLN A 17 -15.32 1.36 5.98
N ASN A 18 -14.21 2.10 5.93
CA ASN A 18 -12.95 1.60 5.42
C ASN A 18 -12.33 0.55 6.35
N LEU A 19 -12.34 0.78 7.66
CA LEU A 19 -11.93 -0.20 8.65
C LEU A 19 -12.73 -1.50 8.51
N MET A 20 -14.06 -1.41 8.36
CA MET A 20 -14.92 -2.57 8.13
C MET A 20 -14.52 -3.36 6.86
N LYS A 21 -14.22 -2.68 5.76
CA LYS A 21 -13.74 -3.33 4.51
C LYS A 21 -12.40 -4.04 4.72
N ILE A 22 -11.48 -3.42 5.48
CA ILE A 22 -10.19 -4.03 5.81
C ILE A 22 -10.39 -5.30 6.63
N LEU A 23 -11.24 -5.26 7.67
CA LEU A 23 -11.60 -6.43 8.49
C LEU A 23 -12.15 -7.58 7.64
N PHE A 24 -13.07 -7.31 6.72
CA PHE A 24 -13.61 -8.36 5.85
C PHE A 24 -12.56 -8.93 4.90
N CYS A 25 -11.66 -8.10 4.37
CA CYS A 25 -10.56 -8.56 3.54
C CYS A 25 -9.59 -9.47 4.30
N THR A 26 -9.23 -9.15 5.55
CA THR A 26 -8.37 -10.02 6.38
C THR A 26 -9.06 -11.34 6.73
N ILE A 27 -10.34 -11.32 7.07
CA ILE A 27 -11.13 -12.55 7.29
C ILE A 27 -11.15 -13.42 6.05
N LYS A 28 -11.43 -12.83 4.88
CA LYS A 28 -11.43 -13.57 3.62
C LYS A 28 -10.07 -14.22 3.35
N LYS A 29 -8.97 -13.48 3.52
CA LYS A 29 -7.61 -14.02 3.36
C LYS A 29 -7.31 -15.16 4.35
N MET A 30 -7.81 -15.08 5.59
CA MET A 30 -7.67 -16.18 6.56
C MET A 30 -8.39 -17.43 6.07
N ILE A 31 -9.64 -17.29 5.62
CA ILE A 31 -10.46 -18.39 5.05
C ILE A 31 -9.79 -18.99 3.82
N ASP A 32 -9.26 -18.16 2.92
CA ASP A 32 -8.57 -18.61 1.71
C ASP A 32 -7.22 -19.29 2.02
N SER A 33 -6.60 -18.98 3.17
CA SER A 33 -5.35 -19.59 3.63
C SER A 33 -5.51 -20.88 4.43
N LEU A 34 -6.76 -21.25 4.76
CA LEU A 34 -7.12 -22.47 5.47
C LEU A 34 -7.11 -23.68 4.52
N ASP A 35 -5.94 -24.04 3.97
CA ASP A 35 -5.71 -25.39 3.44
C ASP A 35 -5.41 -26.34 4.61
N ILE A 36 -6.29 -27.34 4.76
CA ILE A 36 -6.60 -28.11 5.99
C ILE A 36 -5.46 -29.02 6.55
N THR A 37 -4.24 -29.00 6.03
CA THR A 37 -3.30 -30.12 6.28
C THR A 37 -2.11 -29.87 7.21
N SER A 38 -1.90 -28.70 7.80
CA SER A 38 -0.79 -28.49 8.76
C SER A 38 -1.27 -27.98 10.13
N SER A 39 -1.21 -28.87 11.12
CA SER A 39 -1.66 -28.67 12.50
C SER A 39 -0.80 -27.70 13.33
N TYR A 40 0.02 -26.86 12.71
CA TYR A 40 1.06 -26.07 13.40
C TYR A 40 0.63 -24.63 13.76
N HIS A 41 -0.49 -24.14 13.21
CA HIS A 41 -0.96 -22.75 13.40
C HIS A 41 -2.40 -22.60 13.95
N SER A 42 -3.03 -23.69 14.42
CA SER A 42 -4.46 -23.69 14.79
C SER A 42 -4.81 -22.73 15.93
N ASN A 43 -3.94 -22.63 16.96
CA ASN A 43 -4.20 -21.79 18.13
C ASN A 43 -4.02 -20.29 17.83
N THR A 44 -3.01 -19.92 17.04
CA THR A 44 -2.78 -18.55 16.59
C THR A 44 -3.90 -18.07 15.67
N LEU A 45 -4.39 -18.95 14.78
CA LEU A 45 -5.51 -18.63 13.91
C LEU A 45 -6.82 -18.46 14.71
N LEU A 46 -7.05 -19.30 15.72
CA LEU A 46 -8.21 -19.18 16.60
C LEU A 46 -8.18 -17.87 17.41
N ASP A 47 -7.02 -17.48 17.94
CA ASP A 47 -6.84 -16.18 18.60
C ASP A 47 -7.14 -15.02 17.64
N LEU A 48 -6.62 -15.10 16.41
CA LEU A 48 -6.85 -14.08 15.39
C LEU A 48 -8.33 -13.99 14.97
N LEU A 49 -9.04 -15.12 14.88
CA LEU A 49 -10.49 -15.15 14.62
C LEU A 49 -11.30 -14.56 15.79
N ASN A 50 -10.89 -14.81 17.03
CA ASN A 50 -11.53 -14.21 18.20
C ASN A 50 -11.30 -12.69 18.25
N LYS A 51 -10.09 -12.23 17.94
CA LYS A 51 -9.79 -10.80 17.82
C LYS A 51 -10.59 -10.17 16.69
N SER A 52 -10.68 -10.83 15.54
CA SER A 52 -11.50 -10.41 14.41
C SER A 52 -12.97 -10.20 14.79
N LYS A 53 -13.56 -11.15 15.54
CA LYS A 53 -14.92 -11.03 16.08
C LYS A 53 -15.09 -9.80 16.98
N ASN A 54 -14.13 -9.55 17.86
CA ASN A 54 -14.16 -8.40 18.77
C ASN A 54 -14.03 -7.07 17.99
N SER A 55 -13.14 -6.99 17.01
CA SER A 55 -12.97 -5.81 16.16
C SER A 55 -14.19 -5.54 15.29
N LEU A 56 -14.87 -6.57 14.77
CA LEU A 56 -16.15 -6.41 14.06
C LEU A 56 -17.24 -5.87 14.98
N LYS A 57 -17.31 -6.37 16.22
CA LYS A 57 -18.25 -5.86 17.22
C LYS A 57 -17.99 -4.38 17.53
N ALA A 58 -16.73 -4.01 17.74
CA ALA A 58 -16.30 -2.63 17.97
C ALA A 58 -16.63 -1.71 16.78
N CYS A 59 -16.40 -2.16 15.55
CA CYS A 59 -16.79 -1.43 14.32
C CYS A 59 -18.31 -1.19 14.25
N ASN A 60 -19.11 -2.20 14.56
CA ASN A 60 -20.56 -2.08 14.53
C ASN A 60 -21.08 -1.13 15.65
N GLU A 61 -20.49 -1.21 16.84
CA GLU A 61 -20.76 -0.27 17.93
C GLU A 61 -20.41 1.16 17.53
N ASN A 62 -19.27 1.39 16.87
CA ASN A 62 -18.89 2.72 16.36
C ASN A 62 -19.91 3.27 15.37
N MET A 63 -20.39 2.46 14.43
CA MET A 63 -21.41 2.89 13.47
C MET A 63 -22.70 3.32 14.17
N ASN A 64 -23.13 2.60 15.21
CA ASN A 64 -24.30 2.98 16.00
C ASN A 64 -24.08 4.30 16.75
N LEU A 65 -22.93 4.47 17.42
CA LEU A 65 -22.59 5.69 18.15
C LEU A 65 -22.54 6.92 17.22
N ILE A 66 -22.03 6.74 16.00
CA ILE A 66 -22.01 7.80 14.98
C ILE A 66 -23.41 8.13 14.49
N ASN A 67 -24.26 7.12 14.26
CA ASN A 67 -25.66 7.34 13.88
C ASN A 67 -26.44 8.09 14.98
N ASP A 68 -26.15 7.80 16.25
CA ASP A 68 -26.74 8.52 17.38
C ASP A 68 -26.34 9.99 17.39
N ILE A 69 -25.05 10.29 17.12
CA ILE A 69 -24.56 11.67 16.98
C ILE A 69 -25.27 12.38 15.81
N ILE A 70 -25.38 11.73 14.65
CA ILE A 70 -26.04 12.30 13.46
C ILE A 70 -27.53 12.56 13.72
N SER A 71 -28.21 11.63 14.39
CA SER A 71 -29.61 11.80 14.78
C SER A 71 -29.78 13.02 15.68
N CYS A 72 -28.91 13.16 16.69
CA CYS A 72 -28.93 14.33 17.59
C CYS A 72 -28.62 15.64 16.85
N TYR A 73 -27.70 15.60 15.90
CA TYR A 73 -27.33 16.74 15.05
C TYR A 73 -28.51 17.19 14.18
N ASN A 74 -29.14 16.26 13.47
CA ASN A 74 -30.29 16.56 12.61
C ASN A 74 -31.51 17.07 13.40
N ASN A 75 -31.69 16.59 14.62
CA ASN A 75 -32.80 16.99 15.49
C ASN A 75 -32.51 18.22 16.35
N SER A 76 -31.34 18.87 16.20
CA SER A 76 -30.93 20.05 16.99
C SER A 76 -31.07 19.85 18.50
N SER A 77 -30.67 18.68 18.99
CA SER A 77 -30.78 18.31 20.42
C SER A 77 -29.90 19.20 21.31
N GLU A 78 -30.45 19.70 22.43
CA GLU A 78 -29.71 20.49 23.43
C GLU A 78 -28.54 19.71 24.05
N ASN A 79 -28.59 18.36 24.04
CA ASN A 79 -27.55 17.50 24.62
C ASN A 79 -26.49 17.03 23.60
N LEU A 80 -26.50 17.55 22.37
CA LEU A 80 -25.62 17.10 21.28
C LEU A 80 -24.13 17.09 21.66
N LEU A 81 -23.67 18.13 22.36
CA LEU A 81 -22.24 18.32 22.66
C LEU A 81 -21.72 17.25 23.63
N THR A 82 -22.49 16.98 24.70
CA THR A 82 -22.18 15.94 25.68
C THR A 82 -22.23 14.53 25.07
N ILE A 83 -23.21 14.28 24.19
CA ILE A 83 -23.35 13.01 23.48
C ILE A 83 -22.17 12.80 22.53
N TYR A 84 -21.79 13.84 21.79
CA TYR A 84 -20.64 13.81 20.89
C TYR A 84 -19.35 13.46 21.64
N GLU A 85 -19.02 14.20 22.70
CA GLU A 85 -17.78 13.97 23.48
C GLU A 85 -17.73 12.54 24.05
N THR A 86 -18.84 12.08 24.63
CA THR A 86 -18.94 10.73 25.21
C THR A 86 -18.78 9.64 24.15
N ASN A 87 -19.42 9.83 22.99
CA ASN A 87 -19.41 8.84 21.93
C ASN A 87 -18.06 8.80 21.20
N ILE A 88 -17.41 9.95 20.98
CA ILE A 88 -16.08 10.01 20.36
C ILE A 88 -15.02 9.29 21.21
N ILE A 89 -15.05 9.46 22.53
CA ILE A 89 -14.13 8.74 23.42
C ILE A 89 -14.30 7.22 23.25
N LYS A 90 -15.55 6.74 23.18
CA LYS A 90 -15.85 5.32 22.95
C LYS A 90 -15.41 4.86 21.56
N ILE A 91 -15.64 5.67 20.53
CA ILE A 91 -15.22 5.38 19.15
C ILE A 91 -13.70 5.23 19.06
N ASN A 92 -12.94 6.10 19.73
CA ASN A 92 -11.49 6.03 19.76
C ASN A 92 -11.00 4.77 20.46
N ASN A 93 -11.57 4.43 21.62
CA ASN A 93 -11.23 3.19 22.34
C ASN A 93 -11.51 1.94 21.49
N ASN A 94 -12.65 1.92 20.81
CA ASN A 94 -13.00 0.85 19.88
C ASN A 94 -12.07 0.79 18.68
N THR A 95 -11.61 1.95 18.18
CA THR A 95 -10.66 2.03 17.06
C THR A 95 -9.32 1.40 17.43
N ILE A 96 -8.84 1.58 18.67
CA ILE A 96 -7.61 0.92 19.16
C ILE A 96 -7.75 -0.61 19.09
N ILE A 97 -8.90 -1.17 19.47
CA ILE A 97 -9.17 -2.63 19.38
C ILE A 97 -9.13 -3.12 17.93
N ILE A 98 -9.58 -2.30 16.99
CA ILE A 98 -9.58 -2.62 15.55
C ILE A 98 -8.15 -2.57 15.00
N GLU A 99 -7.37 -1.56 15.37
CA GLU A 99 -5.98 -1.39 14.96
C GLU A 99 -5.08 -2.53 15.47
N ASP A 100 -5.24 -2.94 16.73
CA ASP A 100 -4.50 -4.04 17.34
C ASP A 100 -4.68 -5.36 16.56
N TYR A 101 -5.93 -5.67 16.19
CA TYR A 101 -6.22 -6.83 15.34
C TYR A 101 -5.61 -6.72 13.94
N ILE A 102 -5.66 -5.54 13.31
CA ILE A 102 -5.05 -5.32 11.99
C ILE A 102 -3.55 -5.56 12.06
N TYR A 103 -2.89 -5.05 13.10
CA TYR A 103 -1.46 -5.25 13.33
C TYR A 103 -1.10 -6.73 13.48
N ASP A 104 -1.82 -7.45 14.34
CA ASP A 104 -1.63 -8.88 14.53
C ASP A 104 -1.88 -9.70 13.25
N SER A 105 -2.88 -9.31 12.47
CA SER A 105 -3.19 -9.94 11.19
C SER A 105 -2.06 -9.78 10.19
N ILE A 106 -1.48 -8.57 10.09
CA ILE A 106 -0.34 -8.29 9.20
C ILE A 106 0.85 -9.15 9.61
N ASN A 107 1.20 -9.19 10.89
CA ASN A 107 2.30 -10.01 11.40
C ASN A 107 2.12 -11.49 11.09
N PHE A 108 0.90 -12.03 11.26
CA PHE A 108 0.60 -13.41 10.93
C PHE A 108 0.84 -13.72 9.44
N PHE A 109 0.39 -12.84 8.54
CA PHE A 109 0.58 -13.05 7.11
C PHE A 109 2.04 -12.83 6.66
N ASP A 110 2.76 -11.86 7.23
CA ASP A 110 4.18 -11.62 6.91
C ASP A 110 5.07 -12.81 7.31
N LEU A 111 4.82 -13.41 8.48
CA LEU A 111 5.51 -14.63 8.91
C LEU A 111 5.19 -15.84 8.00
N SER A 112 3.96 -15.92 7.48
CA SER A 112 3.54 -16.97 6.55
C SER A 112 4.18 -16.85 5.15
N ILE A 113 4.56 -15.62 4.75
CA ILE A 113 5.24 -15.35 3.48
C ILE A 113 6.73 -15.70 3.58
N GLN A 114 7.39 -15.33 4.68
CA GLN A 114 8.81 -15.64 4.89
C GLN A 114 9.09 -17.15 4.91
N SER A 115 8.21 -17.95 5.52
CA SER A 115 8.35 -19.42 5.57
C SER A 115 8.12 -20.10 4.21
N LYS A 116 7.31 -19.50 3.33
CA LYS A 116 7.12 -19.99 1.95
C LYS A 116 8.32 -19.65 1.06
N ILE A 117 8.93 -18.48 1.23
CA ILE A 117 10.09 -18.05 0.44
C ILE A 117 11.35 -18.86 0.77
N SER A 118 11.57 -19.21 2.04
CA SER A 118 12.72 -20.05 2.44
C SER A 118 12.70 -21.45 1.82
N ASN A 119 11.52 -21.96 1.47
CA ASN A 119 11.37 -23.29 0.89
C ASN A 119 11.62 -23.35 -0.63
N ILE A 120 11.66 -22.20 -1.31
CA ILE A 120 11.82 -22.12 -2.78
C ILE A 120 13.31 -22.06 -3.19
N ASN A 121 14.21 -21.68 -2.28
CA ASN A 121 15.62 -21.39 -2.61
C ASN A 121 16.55 -22.62 -2.69
N ASN A 122 16.04 -23.86 -2.67
CA ASN A 122 16.84 -25.09 -2.59
C ASN A 122 16.93 -25.89 -3.90
N THR A 123 17.06 -25.22 -5.05
CA THR A 123 17.33 -25.91 -6.34
C THR A 123 18.45 -25.22 -7.09
N SER A 124 19.68 -25.73 -6.93
CA SER A 124 20.85 -25.32 -7.71
C SER A 124 21.12 -26.34 -8.84
N ILE A 125 21.07 -25.87 -10.08
CA ILE A 125 21.53 -26.61 -11.26
C ILE A 125 22.83 -25.96 -11.75
N SER A 126 23.89 -26.76 -11.84
CA SER A 126 25.20 -26.44 -12.40
C SER A 126 25.12 -26.33 -13.93
N LEU A 127 25.84 -25.40 -14.56
CA LEU A 127 26.40 -25.57 -15.91
C LEU A 127 27.44 -24.49 -16.30
N ASN A 128 28.27 -24.90 -17.25
CA ASN A 128 29.54 -24.33 -17.70
C ASN A 128 29.43 -23.10 -18.64
N ASN A 129 30.53 -22.33 -18.68
CA ASN A 129 30.91 -21.20 -19.57
C ASN A 129 31.11 -21.62 -21.05
N PRO A 130 31.15 -20.70 -22.07
CA PRO A 130 31.96 -19.47 -22.10
C PRO A 130 31.52 -18.19 -22.90
N GLU A 131 32.19 -17.08 -22.52
CA GLU A 131 32.82 -15.95 -23.27
C GLU A 131 32.07 -14.89 -24.14
N ASN A 132 32.16 -13.64 -23.65
CA ASN A 132 32.61 -12.36 -24.24
C ASN A 132 32.03 -11.77 -25.55
N ALA A 133 31.38 -10.58 -25.44
CA ALA A 133 31.48 -9.48 -26.40
C ALA A 133 31.08 -8.13 -25.77
N LYS A 134 31.87 -7.08 -26.00
CA LYS A 134 31.58 -5.68 -25.62
C LYS A 134 30.57 -5.10 -26.61
N SER A 135 29.40 -4.64 -26.16
CA SER A 135 28.38 -4.00 -27.00
C SER A 135 28.15 -2.53 -26.59
N ASP A 136 27.99 -1.66 -27.60
CA ASP A 136 27.52 -0.28 -27.45
C ASP A 136 26.10 -0.26 -26.86
N ILE A 137 25.82 0.69 -25.97
CA ILE A 137 24.52 0.79 -25.28
C ILE A 137 23.42 1.21 -26.28
N PRO A 138 22.32 0.45 -26.43
CA PRO A 138 21.20 0.79 -27.30
C PRO A 138 20.52 2.12 -26.95
N ASP A 139 20.03 2.86 -27.96
CA ASP A 139 19.47 4.22 -27.76
C ASP A 139 18.15 4.24 -26.99
N PHE A 140 17.33 3.18 -27.05
CA PHE A 140 16.11 3.08 -26.24
C PHE A 140 16.42 3.03 -24.74
N ILE A 141 17.60 2.52 -24.35
CA ILE A 141 18.04 2.46 -22.95
C ILE A 141 18.49 3.83 -22.46
N LYS A 142 19.16 4.60 -23.35
CA LYS A 142 19.59 5.96 -23.04
C LYS A 142 18.41 6.91 -22.85
N THR A 143 17.34 6.73 -23.61
CA THR A 143 16.13 7.58 -23.55
C THR A 143 15.23 7.27 -22.36
N ARG A 144 15.18 6.00 -21.91
CA ARG A 144 14.38 5.56 -20.76
C ARG A 144 15.12 5.61 -19.42
N LYS A 145 16.40 6.01 -19.40
CA LYS A 145 17.16 6.13 -18.15
C LYS A 145 16.45 7.06 -17.16
N ASN A 146 16.56 6.76 -15.87
CA ASN A 146 15.96 7.56 -14.79
C ASN A 146 14.46 7.91 -15.00
N THR A 147 13.71 6.97 -15.57
CA THR A 147 12.28 7.13 -15.86
C THR A 147 11.49 5.99 -15.22
N LEU A 148 10.44 6.33 -14.48
CA LEU A 148 9.42 5.41 -14.02
C LEU A 148 8.36 5.30 -15.13
N ILE A 149 8.14 4.08 -15.62
CA ILE A 149 7.09 3.80 -16.61
C ILE A 149 6.03 2.95 -15.92
N ILE A 150 4.79 3.45 -15.88
CA ILE A 150 3.62 2.73 -15.35
C ILE A 150 2.74 2.40 -16.55
N SER A 151 2.76 1.14 -16.96
CA SER A 151 2.13 0.71 -18.21
C SER A 151 0.95 -0.21 -17.94
N GLU A 152 -0.26 0.35 -18.08
CA GLU A 152 -1.49 -0.44 -18.04
C GLU A 152 -1.67 -1.27 -19.31
N THR A 153 -1.07 -0.84 -20.42
CA THR A 153 -1.12 -1.57 -21.71
C THR A 153 -0.31 -2.87 -21.67
N THR A 154 0.87 -2.84 -21.05
CA THR A 154 1.73 -4.05 -20.91
C THR A 154 1.51 -4.79 -19.60
N GLY A 155 0.86 -4.17 -18.62
CA GLY A 155 0.64 -4.75 -17.29
C GLY A 155 1.88 -4.71 -16.39
N ASN A 156 2.88 -3.88 -16.72
CA ASN A 156 4.16 -3.81 -16.05
C ASN A 156 4.52 -2.38 -15.63
N ILE A 157 5.37 -2.30 -14.61
CA ILE A 157 6.03 -1.09 -14.16
C ILE A 157 7.53 -1.26 -14.34
N ILE A 158 8.18 -0.28 -14.93
CA ILE A 158 9.65 -0.23 -15.06
C ILE A 158 10.16 0.88 -14.15
N LEU A 159 10.96 0.49 -13.16
CA LEU A 159 11.56 1.41 -12.18
C LEU A 159 12.70 2.23 -12.80
N PRO A 160 12.97 3.45 -12.29
CA PRO A 160 14.12 4.24 -12.72
C PRO A 160 15.45 3.50 -12.50
N TYR A 161 16.31 3.48 -13.51
CA TYR A 161 17.64 2.88 -13.46
C TYR A 161 18.74 3.83 -13.94
N SER A 162 19.97 3.62 -13.47
CA SER A 162 21.17 4.24 -14.02
C SER A 162 21.87 3.33 -15.03
N ILE A 163 22.48 3.92 -16.06
CA ILE A 163 23.29 3.18 -17.04
C ILE A 163 24.44 2.42 -16.36
N ASN A 164 24.96 2.94 -15.24
CA ASN A 164 26.02 2.27 -14.49
C ASN A 164 25.53 0.97 -13.84
N ASP A 165 24.27 0.90 -13.42
CA ASP A 165 23.69 -0.29 -12.78
C ASP A 165 23.51 -1.43 -13.78
N LEU A 166 23.38 -1.08 -15.06
CA LEU A 166 23.21 -2.02 -16.16
C LEU A 166 24.53 -2.62 -16.68
N LYS A 167 25.69 -2.17 -16.18
CA LYS A 167 27.01 -2.68 -16.60
C LYS A 167 27.33 -4.01 -15.92
N ASN A 168 26.53 -5.04 -16.19
CA ASN A 168 26.80 -6.40 -15.74
C ASN A 168 27.32 -7.25 -16.90
N LYS A 169 28.45 -7.95 -16.71
CA LYS A 169 29.24 -8.52 -17.82
C LYS A 169 28.62 -9.77 -18.49
N ASN A 170 27.53 -10.30 -17.95
CA ASN A 170 27.02 -11.64 -18.31
C ASN A 170 25.55 -11.67 -18.78
N LYS A 171 24.85 -10.53 -18.85
CA LYS A 171 23.42 -10.45 -19.26
C LYS A 171 23.21 -9.30 -20.25
N SER A 172 22.23 -9.42 -21.15
CA SER A 172 21.85 -8.29 -22.01
C SER A 172 21.24 -7.17 -21.17
N TYR A 173 21.24 -5.95 -21.70
CA TYR A 173 20.63 -4.84 -20.98
C TYR A 173 19.12 -5.02 -20.80
N GLU A 174 18.39 -5.59 -21.78
CA GLU A 174 16.96 -5.88 -21.58
C GLU A 174 16.75 -6.91 -20.47
N GLN A 175 17.56 -7.98 -20.43
CA GLN A 175 17.46 -9.00 -19.41
C GLN A 175 17.65 -8.43 -17.99
N ILE A 176 18.58 -7.49 -17.83
CA ILE A 176 18.80 -6.82 -16.55
C ILE A 176 17.58 -5.95 -16.17
N ILE A 177 17.01 -5.22 -17.12
CA ILE A 177 15.82 -4.37 -16.89
C ILE A 177 14.61 -5.24 -16.52
N ASP A 178 14.38 -6.32 -17.25
CA ASP A 178 13.26 -7.23 -17.02
C ASP A 178 13.38 -7.94 -15.66
N GLU A 179 14.59 -8.33 -15.25
CA GLU A 179 14.80 -9.08 -14.01
C GLU A 179 14.83 -8.20 -12.76
N PHE A 180 15.43 -7.01 -12.83
CA PHE A 180 15.70 -6.19 -11.63
C PHE A 180 14.88 -4.91 -11.54
N TYR A 181 14.33 -4.42 -12.65
CA TYR A 181 13.64 -3.13 -12.71
C TYR A 181 12.18 -3.25 -13.12
N THR A 182 11.74 -4.43 -13.57
CA THR A 182 10.37 -4.64 -14.03
C THR A 182 9.55 -5.36 -12.97
N LEU A 183 8.40 -4.77 -12.62
CA LEU A 183 7.46 -5.31 -11.65
C LEU A 183 6.07 -5.43 -12.29
N PRO A 184 5.29 -6.47 -11.99
CA PRO A 184 3.92 -6.56 -12.48
C PRO A 184 3.06 -5.46 -11.84
N ILE A 185 2.21 -4.80 -12.63
CA ILE A 185 1.34 -3.71 -12.16
C ILE A 185 0.36 -4.20 -11.07
N ASP A 186 -0.02 -5.47 -11.11
CA ASP A 186 -0.92 -6.07 -10.14
C ASP A 186 -0.30 -6.18 -8.74
N SER A 187 1.03 -6.15 -8.62
CA SER A 187 1.69 -6.08 -7.30
C SER A 187 1.33 -4.79 -6.55
N PHE A 188 0.86 -3.76 -7.25
CA PHE A 188 0.45 -2.48 -6.72
C PHE A 188 -1.06 -2.38 -6.46
N LYS A 189 -1.79 -3.50 -6.54
CA LYS A 189 -3.22 -3.58 -6.25
C LYS A 189 -3.48 -4.36 -4.94
N PRO A 190 -4.46 -3.92 -4.13
CA PRO A 190 -5.17 -2.65 -4.20
C PRO A 190 -4.26 -1.48 -3.78
N ALA A 191 -4.45 -0.32 -4.41
CA ALA A 191 -3.52 0.82 -4.33
C ALA A 191 -3.24 1.31 -2.90
N PHE A 192 -4.21 1.23 -1.99
CA PHE A 192 -4.03 1.65 -0.60
C PHE A 192 -3.08 0.71 0.17
N ILE A 193 -3.21 -0.62 -0.01
CA ILE A 193 -2.30 -1.60 0.61
C ILE A 193 -0.90 -1.44 0.03
N ALA A 194 -0.81 -1.23 -1.28
CA ALA A 194 0.47 -0.99 -1.93
C ALA A 194 1.13 0.28 -1.40
N ARG A 195 0.39 1.38 -1.21
CA ARG A 195 0.93 2.60 -0.60
C ARG A 195 1.49 2.34 0.79
N PHE A 196 0.72 1.69 1.67
CA PHE A 196 1.21 1.31 3.00
C PHE A 196 2.51 0.49 2.91
N ARG A 197 2.48 -0.61 2.15
CA ARG A 197 3.58 -1.57 2.05
C ARG A 197 4.84 -0.93 1.49
N GLU A 198 4.72 -0.15 0.41
CA GLU A 198 5.87 0.46 -0.25
C GLU A 198 6.44 1.62 0.57
N THR A 199 5.60 2.40 1.27
CA THR A 199 6.07 3.41 2.23
C THR A 199 6.80 2.78 3.40
N PHE A 200 6.24 1.71 3.98
CA PHE A 200 6.90 1.00 5.08
C PHE A 200 8.26 0.44 4.64
N LYS A 201 8.34 -0.18 3.45
CA LYS A 201 9.60 -0.67 2.90
C LYS A 201 10.64 0.44 2.70
N LEU A 202 10.21 1.60 2.18
CA LEU A 202 11.07 2.76 1.99
C LEU A 202 11.63 3.26 3.33
N ALA A 203 10.74 3.55 4.29
CA ALA A 203 11.14 4.10 5.58
C ALA A 203 11.96 3.10 6.42
N HIS A 204 11.51 1.85 6.52
CA HIS A 204 12.12 0.88 7.43
C HIS A 204 13.32 0.17 6.80
N TYR A 205 13.19 -0.35 5.58
CA TYR A 205 14.24 -1.19 4.99
C TYR A 205 15.28 -0.38 4.23
N LYS A 206 14.89 0.64 3.45
CA LYS A 206 15.84 1.49 2.72
C LYS A 206 16.47 2.54 3.63
N GLU A 207 15.67 3.27 4.39
CA GLU A 207 16.10 4.41 5.22
C GLU A 207 16.46 4.05 6.68
N LYS A 208 16.25 2.80 7.09
CA LYS A 208 16.57 2.30 8.44
C LYS A 208 15.91 3.10 9.57
N LYS A 209 14.73 3.70 9.32
CA LYS A 209 13.93 4.38 10.34
C LYS A 209 13.33 3.36 11.32
N SER A 210 12.89 3.86 12.48
CA SER A 210 12.24 3.01 13.48
C SER A 210 10.94 2.40 12.92
N VAL A 211 10.57 1.24 13.47
CA VAL A 211 9.31 0.56 13.10
C VAL A 211 8.11 1.49 13.33
N ILE A 212 8.07 2.19 14.47
CA ILE A 212 7.00 3.14 14.81
C ILE A 212 6.90 4.26 13.77
N PHE A 213 8.02 4.90 13.42
CA PHE A 213 8.05 5.94 12.39
C PHE A 213 7.52 5.41 11.06
N SER A 214 7.97 4.21 10.68
CA SER A 214 7.63 3.61 9.39
C SER A 214 6.15 3.24 9.29
N ILE A 215 5.55 2.75 10.39
CA ILE A 215 4.10 2.47 10.47
C ILE A 215 3.29 3.77 10.36
N ASN A 216 3.68 4.81 11.10
CA ASN A 216 2.97 6.09 11.09
C ASN A 216 2.93 6.68 9.67
N LEU A 217 4.10 6.78 9.03
CA LEU A 217 4.20 7.31 7.68
C LEU A 217 3.45 6.43 6.65
N ALA A 218 3.55 5.11 6.77
CA ALA A 218 2.82 4.19 5.90
C ALA A 218 1.29 4.32 6.04
N THR A 219 0.80 4.54 7.25
CA THR A 219 -0.62 4.72 7.54
C THR A 219 -1.14 6.04 6.98
N GLU A 220 -0.36 7.11 7.12
CA GLU A 220 -0.66 8.42 6.54
C GLU A 220 -0.78 8.34 5.02
N LEU A 221 0.24 7.80 4.35
CA LEU A 221 0.28 7.75 2.88
C LEU A 221 -0.69 6.73 2.28
N MET A 222 -1.09 5.69 3.03
CA MET A 222 -2.10 4.72 2.61
C MET A 222 -3.44 5.36 2.21
N PHE A 223 -3.75 6.57 2.70
CA PHE A 223 -4.98 7.30 2.37
C PHE A 223 -4.80 8.47 1.39
N ASN A 224 -3.57 8.82 1.00
CA ASN A 224 -3.31 9.79 -0.09
C ASN A 224 -3.64 9.26 -1.50
N TYR A 225 -4.90 9.36 -1.95
CA TYR A 225 -5.40 8.75 -3.20
C TYR A 225 -4.76 9.29 -4.49
N ASN A 226 -4.17 10.48 -4.43
CA ASN A 226 -3.47 11.08 -5.57
C ASN A 226 -2.05 10.52 -5.75
N LEU A 227 -1.53 9.82 -4.73
CA LEU A 227 -0.22 9.19 -4.77
C LEU A 227 -0.31 7.79 -5.38
N HIS A 228 0.36 7.57 -6.51
CA HIS A 228 0.47 6.23 -7.08
C HIS A 228 1.54 5.42 -6.33
N PRO A 229 1.27 4.18 -5.86
CA PRO A 229 2.21 3.42 -5.04
C PRO A 229 3.53 3.06 -5.75
N ALA A 230 3.51 2.95 -7.08
CA ALA A 230 4.74 2.74 -7.88
C ALA A 230 5.75 3.89 -7.76
N ILE A 231 5.27 5.11 -7.50
CA ILE A 231 6.12 6.29 -7.31
C ILE A 231 6.91 6.15 -6.01
N ILE A 232 6.25 5.66 -4.94
CA ILE A 232 6.90 5.37 -3.65
C ILE A 232 8.00 4.32 -3.81
N THR A 233 7.75 3.27 -4.58
CA THR A 233 8.75 2.23 -4.87
C THR A 233 9.94 2.78 -5.66
N ALA A 234 9.68 3.71 -6.59
CA ALA A 234 10.70 4.35 -7.43
C ALA A 234 11.60 5.32 -6.66
N CYS A 235 11.10 5.96 -5.60
CA CYS A 235 11.92 6.79 -4.72
C CYS A 235 13.06 5.99 -4.08
N LYS A 236 14.26 6.58 -4.10
CA LYS A 236 15.46 5.98 -3.50
C LYS A 236 15.49 6.15 -1.98
N ASN A 237 15.00 7.28 -1.49
CA ASN A 237 14.99 7.69 -0.09
C ASN A 237 13.71 8.49 0.23
N LEU A 238 13.56 8.86 1.50
CA LEU A 238 12.42 9.67 1.95
C LEU A 238 12.47 11.09 1.40
N ASP A 239 13.65 11.68 1.23
CA ASP A 239 13.77 13.03 0.65
C ASP A 239 13.16 13.12 -0.77
N GLU A 240 13.40 12.12 -1.62
CA GLU A 240 12.78 12.06 -2.95
C GLU A 240 11.25 11.89 -2.87
N LEU A 241 10.74 11.17 -1.87
CA LEU A 241 9.31 11.02 -1.66
C LEU A 241 8.70 12.33 -1.15
N ASP A 242 9.34 13.00 -0.19
CA ASP A 242 8.88 14.26 0.38
C ASP A 242 8.80 15.35 -0.71
N ILE A 243 9.82 15.46 -1.58
CA ILE A 243 9.78 16.38 -2.74
C ILE A 243 8.59 16.06 -3.65
N TYR A 244 8.29 14.78 -3.88
CA TYR A 244 7.14 14.40 -4.71
C TYR A 244 5.82 14.78 -4.03
N LEU A 245 5.69 14.55 -2.72
CA LEU A 245 4.50 14.91 -1.95
C LEU A 245 4.27 16.43 -1.97
N ASP A 246 5.32 17.24 -1.79
CA ASP A 246 5.24 18.70 -1.91
C ASP A 246 4.74 19.13 -3.30
N CYS A 247 5.24 18.51 -4.36
CA CYS A 247 4.77 18.78 -5.72
C CYS A 247 3.31 18.34 -5.91
N LEU A 248 2.91 17.21 -5.32
CA LEU A 248 1.56 16.67 -5.40
C LEU A 248 0.54 17.57 -4.68
N GLU A 249 0.88 18.06 -3.49
CA GLU A 249 0.03 18.98 -2.70
C GLU A 249 -0.21 20.31 -3.42
N ASN A 250 0.83 20.83 -4.09
CA ASN A 250 0.73 22.08 -4.85
C ASN A 250 0.17 21.91 -6.28
N ASN A 251 -0.12 20.68 -6.72
CA ASN A 251 -0.46 20.33 -8.11
C ASN A 251 0.62 20.73 -9.14
N GLU A 252 1.88 20.67 -8.74
CA GLU A 252 3.05 21.06 -9.54
C GLU A 252 3.96 19.85 -9.84
N THR A 253 3.36 18.70 -10.16
CA THR A 253 4.10 17.44 -10.38
C THR A 253 5.14 17.52 -11.51
N GLU A 254 5.00 18.48 -12.43
CA GLU A 254 5.99 18.81 -13.45
C GLU A 254 7.30 19.39 -12.90
N LYS A 255 7.30 19.90 -11.66
CA LYS A 255 8.50 20.39 -10.98
C LYS A 255 9.28 19.28 -10.28
N PHE A 256 8.74 18.07 -10.20
CA PHE A 256 9.45 16.90 -9.69
C PHE A 256 10.58 16.50 -10.64
N LYS A 257 11.82 16.50 -10.14
CA LYS A 257 13.02 16.32 -10.98
C LYS A 257 13.89 15.11 -10.61
N CYS A 258 13.50 14.34 -9.59
CA CYS A 258 14.31 13.19 -9.16
C CYS A 258 14.30 12.09 -10.22
N PHE A 259 13.17 11.86 -10.88
CA PHE A 259 13.00 11.00 -12.06
C PHE A 259 11.78 11.40 -12.89
N ASN A 260 11.76 11.00 -14.16
CA ASN A 260 10.60 11.21 -15.03
C ASN A 260 9.51 10.17 -14.75
N ILE A 261 8.24 10.54 -14.94
CA ILE A 261 7.09 9.63 -14.76
C ILE A 261 6.31 9.59 -16.06
N ILE A 262 6.11 8.39 -16.60
CA ILE A 262 5.33 8.15 -17.82
C ILE A 262 4.21 7.15 -17.51
N PHE A 263 2.97 7.55 -17.81
CA PHE A 263 1.81 6.67 -17.77
C PHE A 263 1.46 6.21 -19.18
N GLU A 264 1.50 4.90 -19.43
CA GLU A 264 1.03 4.29 -20.67
C GLU A 264 -0.34 3.68 -20.44
N VAL A 265 -1.38 4.45 -20.74
CA VAL A 265 -2.78 4.03 -20.60
C VAL A 265 -3.34 3.58 -21.95
N PRO A 266 -4.22 2.56 -21.98
CA PRO A 266 -4.88 2.15 -23.21
C PRO A 266 -5.72 3.29 -23.80
N PRO A 267 -5.83 3.38 -25.14
CA PRO A 267 -6.59 4.44 -25.78
C PRO A 267 -8.07 4.36 -25.38
N ILE A 268 -8.64 5.51 -25.02
CA ILE A 268 -10.06 5.62 -24.72
C ILE A 268 -10.83 5.47 -26.04
N LEU A 269 -11.58 4.38 -26.19
CA LEU A 269 -12.53 4.22 -27.29
C LEU A 269 -13.62 5.29 -27.15
N SER A 270 -13.42 6.44 -27.78
CA SER A 270 -14.46 7.44 -27.92
C SER A 270 -15.58 6.83 -28.75
N GLN A 271 -16.72 6.53 -28.12
CA GLN A 271 -17.94 6.22 -28.84
C GLN A 271 -18.29 7.45 -29.69
N LYS A 272 -18.00 7.39 -30.99
CA LYS A 272 -18.59 8.31 -31.96
C LYS A 272 -20.10 8.20 -31.77
N LYS A 273 -20.73 9.28 -31.30
CA LYS A 273 -22.17 9.46 -31.46
C LYS A 273 -22.46 9.42 -32.96
N LEU A 274 -23.05 8.31 -33.40
CA LEU A 274 -23.78 8.20 -34.66
C LEU A 274 -25.15 8.86 -34.47
#